data_AF-A0A3D5UYL0-F1
#
_entry.id   AF-A0A3D5UYL0-F1
#
_cell.length_a   1.000
_cell.length_b   1.000
_cell.length_c   1.000
_cell.angle_alpha   90.00
_cell.angle_beta   90.00
_cell.angle_gamma   90.00
#
_symmetry.space_group_name_H-M   'P 1'
#
loop_
_entity.id
_entity.type
_entity.pdbx_description
1 polymer ?
#
loop_
_entity_poly.entity_id
_entity_poly.type
_entity_poly.pdbx_seq_one_letter_code
_entity_poly.pdbx_strand_id
1 'polypeptide(L)' 'GGLGTMGYGLPAAIGAQIAHPDALVVDIAGEASILMNIQEMSTAVQFMLPVKIFILNNEYMGMVRQW' A
#
# COMPACT_ATOMS: atom_id res chain seq x y z
N GLY A 1 -5.80 2.94 -11.44
CA GLY A 1 -5.75 2.18 -12.71
C GLY A 1 -7.16 1.84 -13.17
N GLY A 2 -7.33 1.18 -14.32
CA GLY A 2 -8.65 0.95 -14.94
C GLY A 2 -9.68 0.21 -14.06
N LEU A 3 -9.24 -0.67 -13.15
CA LEU A 3 -10.12 -1.39 -12.22
C LEU A 3 -10.35 -0.66 -10.87
N GLY A 4 -9.47 0.28 -10.49
CA GLY A 4 -9.61 1.01 -9.22
C GLY A 4 -9.48 0.14 -7.95
N THR A 5 -8.74 -0.97 -7.99
CA THR A 5 -8.64 -1.93 -6.88
C THR A 5 -8.04 -1.32 -5.61
N MET A 6 -8.83 -1.21 -4.55
CA MET A 6 -8.36 -0.90 -3.20
C MET A 6 -7.54 -2.07 -2.63
N GLY A 7 -6.58 -1.80 -1.74
CA GLY A 7 -5.66 -2.82 -1.21
C GLY A 7 -4.45 -3.12 -2.10
N TYR A 8 -4.42 -2.62 -3.34
CA TYR A 8 -3.35 -2.88 -4.29
C TYR A 8 -1.97 -2.30 -3.88
N GLY A 9 -1.96 -1.17 -3.17
CA GLY A 9 -0.74 -0.39 -2.87
C GLY A 9 0.38 -1.20 -2.22
N LEU A 10 0.09 -1.83 -1.07
CA LEU A 10 1.06 -2.60 -0.30
C LEU A 10 1.69 -3.78 -1.07
N PRO A 11 0.92 -4.74 -1.64
CA PRO A 11 1.51 -5.84 -2.41
C PRO A 11 2.25 -5.36 -3.67
N ALA A 12 1.78 -4.29 -4.32
CA ALA A 12 2.49 -3.70 -5.46
C ALA A 12 3.83 -3.08 -5.04
N ALA A 13 3.87 -2.38 -3.90
CA ALA A 13 5.10 -1.80 -3.36
C ALA A 13 6.11 -2.88 -2.93
N ILE A 14 5.64 -3.99 -2.35
CA ILE A 14 6.47 -5.17 -2.07
C ILE A 14 7.10 -5.70 -3.35
N GLY A 15 6.29 -5.94 -4.39
CA GLY A 15 6.79 -6.41 -5.69
C GLY A 15 7.78 -5.44 -6.33
N ALA A 16 7.51 -4.14 -6.26
CA ALA A 16 8.40 -3.10 -6.77
C ALA A 16 9.73 -3.05 -6.02
N GLN A 17 9.72 -3.19 -4.69
CA GLN A 17 10.95 -3.20 -3.88
C GLN A 17 11.80 -4.45 -4.13
N ILE A 18 11.17 -5.60 -4.39
CA ILE A 18 11.88 -6.82 -4.82
C ILE A 18 12.54 -6.59 -6.18
N ALA A 19 11.84 -5.98 -7.14
CA ALA A 19 12.36 -5.71 -8.47
C ALA A 19 13.47 -4.65 -8.50
N HIS A 20 13.44 -3.70 -7.56
CA HIS A 20 14.38 -2.59 -7.45
C HIS A 20 14.91 -2.47 -6.01
N PRO A 21 15.85 -3.33 -5.58
CA PRO A 21 16.30 -3.39 -4.18
C PRO A 21 16.89 -2.08 -3.65
N ASP A 22 17.55 -1.30 -4.50
CA ASP A 22 18.20 -0.05 -4.12
C ASP A 22 17.28 1.19 -4.25
N ALA A 23 16.08 1.02 -4.80
CA ALA A 23 15.14 2.12 -4.95
C ALA A 23 14.41 2.41 -3.64
N LEU A 24 14.13 3.70 -3.40
CA LEU A 24 13.17 4.11 -2.38
C LEU A 24 11.75 3.85 -2.91
N VAL A 25 11.10 2.81 -2.40
CA VAL A 25 9.70 2.51 -2.73
C VAL A 25 8.78 3.06 -1.64
N VAL A 26 7.80 3.86 -2.05
CA VAL A 26 6.81 4.48 -1.16
C VAL A 26 5.39 4.12 -1.62
N ASP A 27 4.62 3.48 -0.75
CA ASP A 27 3.17 3.28 -0.89
C ASP A 27 2.43 4.47 -0.26
N ILE A 28 1.62 5.18 -1.03
CA ILE A 28 0.74 6.24 -0.53
C ILE A 28 -0.68 5.68 -0.57
N ALA A 29 -1.22 5.39 0.61
CA ALA A 29 -2.51 4.70 0.76
C ALA A 29 -3.46 5.45 1.68
N GLY A 30 -4.76 5.36 1.41
CA GLY A 30 -5.80 5.72 2.40
C GLY A 30 -6.01 4.59 3.42
N GLU A 31 -6.56 4.90 4.59
CA GLU A 31 -6.76 3.93 5.66
C GLU A 31 -7.68 2.77 5.26
N ALA A 32 -8.76 3.06 4.54
CA ALA A 32 -9.67 2.02 4.05
C ALA A 32 -9.00 1.10 3.00
N SER A 33 -8.04 1.63 2.24
CA SER A 33 -7.30 0.84 1.23
C SER A 33 -6.28 -0.07 1.89
N ILE A 34 -5.45 0.44 2.81
CA ILE A 34 -4.40 -0.37 3.45
C ILE A 34 -4.99 -1.53 4.25
N LEU A 35 -6.15 -1.34 4.88
CA LEU A 35 -6.83 -2.39 5.66
C LEU A 35 -7.25 -3.63 4.85
N MET A 36 -7.37 -3.54 3.52
CA MET A 36 -7.73 -4.70 2.70
C MET A 36 -6.63 -5.76 2.61
N ASN A 37 -5.37 -5.32 2.67
CA ASN A 37 -4.20 -6.20 2.47
C ASN A 37 -3.10 -5.97 3.52
N ILE A 38 -3.43 -5.41 4.68
CA ILE A 38 -2.47 -5.07 5.74
C ILE A 38 -1.65 -6.27 6.25
N GLN A 39 -2.18 -7.49 6.11
CA GLN A 39 -1.47 -8.74 6.42
C GLN A 39 -0.14 -8.89 5.65
N GLU A 40 -0.01 -8.27 4.47
CA GLU A 40 1.20 -8.30 3.66
C GLU A 40 2.37 -7.53 4.30
N MET A 41 2.15 -6.78 5.40
CA MET A 41 3.25 -6.28 6.23
C MET A 41 4.12 -7.43 6.74
N SER A 42 3.53 -8.61 7.00
CA SER A 42 4.30 -9.81 7.36
C SER A 42 5.24 -10.24 6.25
N THR A 43 4.79 -10.23 4.98
CA THR A 43 5.60 -10.49 3.79
C THR A 43 6.74 -9.49 3.67
N ALA A 44 6.46 -8.18 3.81
CA ALA A 44 7.49 -7.15 3.76
C ALA A 44 8.61 -7.37 4.80
N VAL A 45 8.24 -7.75 6.03
CA VAL A 45 9.20 -8.04 7.10
C VAL A 45 9.97 -9.35 6.84
N GLN A 46 9.28 -10.42 6.41
CA GLN A 46 9.91 -11.72 6.13
C GLN A 46 11.01 -11.61 5.07
N PHE A 47 10.81 -10.77 4.05
CA PHE A 47 11.79 -10.54 2.99
C PHE A 47 12.72 -9.33 3.25
N MET A 48 12.65 -8.73 4.45
CA MET A 48 13.45 -7.56 4.85
C MET A 48 13.37 -6.40 3.84
N LEU A 49 12.17 -6.18 3.28
CA LEU A 49 11.95 -5.19 2.22
C LEU A 49 11.71 -3.81 2.85
N PRO A 50 12.54 -2.79 2.53
CA PRO A 50 12.50 -1.50 3.20
C PRO A 50 11.39 -0.55 2.70
N VAL A 51 10.23 -1.07 2.27
CA VAL A 51 9.09 -0.30 1.75
C VAL A 51 8.64 0.74 2.78
N LYS A 52 8.36 1.96 2.32
CA LYS A 52 7.79 3.03 3.16
C LYS A 52 6.30 3.13 2.87
N ILE A 53 5.47 3.13 3.91
CA ILE A 53 4.02 3.24 3.79
C ILE A 53 3.59 4.58 4.39
N PHE A 54 2.95 5.43 3.60
CA PHE A 54 2.41 6.71 4.03
C PHE A 54 0.88 6.66 4.00
N ILE A 55 0.27 6.64 5.19
CA ILE A 55 -1.17 6.46 5.33
C ILE A 55 -1.84 7.83 5.48
N LEU A 56 -2.69 8.18 4.52
CA LEU A 56 -3.58 9.32 4.58
C LEU A 56 -4.84 8.93 5.35
N ASN A 57 -4.74 8.94 6.69
CA ASN A 57 -5.86 8.58 7.55
C ASN A 57 -6.86 9.75 7.65
N ASN A 58 -7.97 9.65 6.92
CA ASN A 58 -9.07 10.61 7.03
C ASN A 58 -10.31 10.04 7.73
N GLU A 59 -10.23 8.81 8.26
CA GLU A 59 -11.30 8.07 8.96
C GLU A 59 -12.56 7.77 8.13
N TYR A 60 -12.50 7.90 6.81
CA TYR A 60 -13.61 7.61 5.90
C TYR A 60 -13.13 7.02 4.57
N MET A 61 -14.03 6.34 3.86
CA MET A 61 -13.85 6.10 2.43
C MET A 61 -14.05 7.42 1.66
N GLY A 62 -13.04 8.30 1.70
CA GLY A 62 -13.13 9.69 1.22
C GLY A 62 -13.72 9.82 -0.19
N MET A 63 -13.25 9.01 -1.14
CA MET A 63 -13.76 9.01 -2.52
C MET A 63 -15.25 8.61 -2.63
N VAL A 64 -15.75 7.76 -1.74
CA VAL A 64 -17.16 7.34 -1.69
C VAL A 64 -18.00 8.41 -0.98
N ARG A 65 -17.48 9.00 0.10
CA ARG A 65 -18.16 10.02 0.91
C ARG A 65 -18.32 11.37 0.18
N GLN A 66 -17.43 11.68 -0.75
CA GLN A 66 -17.41 12.97 -1.45
C GLN A 66 -18.57 13.18 -2.43
N TRP A 67 -19.34 12.14 -2.74
CA TRP A 67 -20.52 12.17 -3.61
C TRP A 67 -21.80 11.97 -2.80
#